data_AF-A0A2E5M2L7-F1
#
_entry.id   AF-A0A2E5M2L7-F1
#
_cell.length_a   1.000
_cell.length_b   1.000
_cell.length_c   1.000
_cell.angle_alpha   90.00
_cell.angle_beta   90.00
_cell.angle_gamma   90.00
#
_symmetry.space_group_name_H-M   'P 1'
#
loop_
_entity.id
_entity.type
_entity.pdbx_description
1 polymer ?
#
loop_
_entity_poly.entity_id
_entity_poly.type
_entity_poly.pdbx_seq_one_letter_code
_entity_poly.pdbx_strand_id
1 'polypeptide(L)' 'MAHRQLEGKIFSHEGASYLVMSDNDWSGETLQVKRVDARREVVSMPLATVMTCIGKQFPPARNYSAG' A
#
# COMPACT_ATOMS: atom_id res chain seq x y z
N MET A 1 -11.29 -5.71 11.90
CA MET A 1 -10.85 -4.40 11.39
C MET A 1 -10.44 -4.61 9.95
N ALA A 2 -11.21 -4.09 9.00
CA ALA A 2 -10.89 -4.25 7.60
C ALA A 2 -9.56 -3.55 7.28
N HIS A 3 -8.78 -4.05 6.32
CA HIS A 3 -7.60 -3.38 5.75
C HIS A 3 -6.35 -3.22 6.63
N ARG A 4 -6.38 -3.58 7.92
CA ARG A 4 -5.18 -3.53 8.79
C ARG A 4 -4.02 -4.40 8.29
N GLN A 5 -4.28 -5.39 7.44
CA GLN A 5 -3.24 -6.15 6.74
C GLN A 5 -2.34 -5.33 5.80
N LEU A 6 -2.66 -4.04 5.57
CA LEU A 6 -1.85 -3.11 4.79
C LEU A 6 -0.85 -2.33 5.67
N GLU A 7 -1.02 -2.35 6.99
CA GLU A 7 -0.14 -1.69 7.96
C GLU A 7 1.33 -2.07 7.72
N GLY A 8 2.21 -1.06 7.61
CA GLY A 8 3.65 -1.26 7.43
C GLY A 8 4.07 -1.74 6.04
N LYS A 9 3.15 -1.92 5.09
CA LYS A 9 3.51 -2.29 3.72
C LYS A 9 4.12 -1.11 2.98
N ILE A 10 5.12 -1.40 2.16
CA ILE A 10 5.71 -0.45 1.22
C ILE A 10 5.19 -0.77 -0.17
N PHE A 11 4.82 0.27 -0.93
CA PHE A 11 4.39 0.14 -2.32
C PHE A 11 4.92 1.29 -3.18
N SER A 12 4.94 1.07 -4.50
CA SER A 12 5.34 2.10 -5.46
C SER A 12 4.10 2.69 -6.16
N HIS A 13 4.09 4.01 -6.32
CA HIS A 13 3.06 4.76 -7.04
C HIS A 13 3.71 5.98 -7.71
N GLU A 14 3.47 6.17 -9.01
CA GLU A 14 3.98 7.32 -9.78
C GLU A 14 5.51 7.54 -9.65
N GLY A 15 6.28 6.45 -9.62
CA GLY A 15 7.74 6.51 -9.52
C GLY A 15 8.29 6.80 -8.12
N ALA A 16 7.43 6.94 -7.10
CA ALA A 16 7.85 7.08 -5.70
C ALA A 16 7.43 5.86 -4.87
N SER A 17 8.17 5.59 -3.80
CA SER A 17 7.85 4.55 -2.82
C SER A 17 7.20 5.16 -1.57
N TYR A 18 6.17 4.49 -1.08
CA TYR A 18 5.35 4.93 0.05
C TYR A 18 5.20 3.80 1.07
N LEU A 19 5.20 4.15 2.35
CA LEU A 19 4.95 3.29 3.51
C LEU A 19 3.54 3.57 4.05
N VAL A 20 2.71 2.54 4.21
CA VAL A 20 1.42 2.65 4.88
C VAL A 20 1.62 2.83 6.38
N MET A 21 1.14 3.95 6.93
CA MET A 21 1.32 4.28 8.34
C MET A 21 0.40 3.45 9.25
N SER A 22 0.80 3.25 10.50
CA SER A 22 0.10 2.40 11.49
C SER A 22 -1.06 3.10 12.19
N ASP A 23 -1.04 4.43 12.25
CA ASP A 23 -2.02 5.30 12.90
C ASP A 23 -3.20 5.69 11.98
N ASN A 24 -3.44 4.90 10.93
CA ASN A 24 -4.54 5.12 10.00
C ASN A 24 -5.91 4.85 10.61
N ASP A 25 -6.92 5.59 10.13
CA ASP A 25 -8.31 5.17 10.27
C ASP A 25 -8.60 4.03 9.30
N TRP A 26 -8.54 2.80 9.82
CA TRP A 26 -8.77 1.58 9.05
C TRP A 26 -10.23 1.36 8.62
N SER A 27 -11.15 2.24 9.03
CA SER A 27 -12.53 2.26 8.55
C SER A 27 -12.78 3.29 7.43
N GLY A 28 -11.80 4.16 7.15
CA GLY A 28 -11.91 5.22 6.16
C GLY A 28 -11.62 4.80 4.71
N GLU A 29 -11.95 5.69 3.77
CA GLU A 29 -11.70 5.50 2.34
C GLU A 29 -10.30 5.96 1.90
N THR A 30 -9.56 6.63 2.79
CA THR A 30 -8.22 7.13 2.53
C THR A 30 -7.25 6.67 3.62
N LEU A 31 -5.98 6.49 3.23
CA LEU A 31 -4.89 6.12 4.12
C LEU A 31 -3.78 7.18 4.03
N GLN A 32 -3.25 7.56 5.19
CA GLN A 32 -1.99 8.25 5.35
C GLN A 32 -0.85 7.30 4.98
N VAL A 33 -0.06 7.75 4.01
CA VAL A 33 1.14 7.04 3.56
C VAL A 33 2.31 8.00 3.58
N LYS A 34 3.48 7.47 3.92
CA LYS A 34 4.71 8.25 4.05
C LYS A 34 5.66 7.93 2.91
N ARG A 35 6.16 8.95 2.21
CA ARG A 35 7.22 8.78 1.21
C ARG A 35 8.48 8.20 1.83
N VAL A 36 9.04 7.20 1.17
CA VAL A 36 10.31 6.57 1.50
C VAL A 36 11.43 7.25 0.71
N ASP A 37 11.54 8.55 0.88
CA ASP A 37 12.61 9.39 0.30
C ASP A 37 13.18 10.33 1.38
N ALA A 38 14.13 11.20 1.00
CA ALA A 38 14.72 12.16 1.93
C ALA A 38 13.72 13.18 2.47
N ARG A 39 12.60 13.43 1.77
CA ARG A 39 11.58 14.41 2.16
C ARG A 39 10.63 13.83 3.22
N ARG A 40 10.43 12.51 3.22
CA ARG A 40 9.62 11.80 4.23
C ARG A 40 8.20 12.35 4.38
N GLU A 41 7.66 12.90 3.29
CA GLU A 41 6.36 13.56 3.23
C GLU A 41 5.22 12.58 3.53
N VAL A 42 4.23 13.02 4.30
CA VAL A 42 3.00 12.25 4.56
C VAL A 42 1.91 12.78 3.66
N VAL A 43 1.27 11.90 2.91
CA VAL A 43 0.19 12.22 1.98
C VAL A 43 -1.01 11.30 2.22
N SER A 44 -2.20 11.82 2.00
CA SER A 44 -3.42 11.01 2.01
C SER A 44 -3.64 10.41 0.63
N MET A 45 -3.87 9.10 0.57
CA MET A 45 -4.08 8.36 -0.67
C MET A 45 -5.35 7.50 -0.58
N PRO A 46 -6.15 7.37 -1.65
CA PRO A 46 -7.31 6.49 -1.65
C PRO A 46 -6.92 5.04 -1.34
N LEU A 47 -7.68 4.39 -0.46
CA LEU A 47 -7.48 2.99 -0.07
C LEU A 47 -7.46 2.07 -1.30
N ALA A 48 -8.34 2.30 -2.27
CA ALA A 48 -8.41 1.54 -3.52
C ALA A 48 -7.10 1.62 -4.33
N THR A 49 -6.46 2.80 -4.38
CA THR A 49 -5.16 3.00 -5.04
C THR A 49 -4.08 2.21 -4.32
N VAL A 50 -4.00 2.32 -2.99
CA VAL A 50 -3.02 1.59 -2.17
C VAL A 50 -3.17 0.08 -2.36
N MET A 51 -4.40 -0.45 -2.27
CA MET A 51 -4.69 -1.86 -2.49
C MET A 51 -4.30 -2.32 -3.90
N THR A 52 -4.59 -1.52 -4.92
CA THR A 52 -4.23 -1.82 -6.31
C THR A 52 -2.73 -1.88 -6.49
N CYS A 53 -1.98 -0.92 -5.94
CA CYS A 53 -0.52 -0.91 -6.03
C CYS A 53 0.10 -2.12 -5.31
N ILE A 54 -0.34 -2.40 -4.08
CA ILE A 54 0.16 -3.55 -3.30
C ILE A 54 -0.18 -4.87 -3.99
N GLY A 55 -1.41 -5.02 -4.51
CA GLY A 55 -1.84 -6.22 -5.21
C GLY A 55 -1.07 -6.48 -6.51
N LYS A 56 -0.69 -5.42 -7.23
CA LYS A 56 0.18 -5.54 -8.43
C LYS A 56 1.61 -5.95 -8.06
N GLN A 57 2.11 -5.50 -6.92
CA GLN A 57 3.48 -5.79 -6.47
C GLN A 57 3.61 -7.19 -5.86
N PHE A 58 2.56 -7.67 -5.19
CA PHE A 58 2.48 -9.00 -4.63
C PHE A 58 1.28 -9.73 -5.25
N PRO A 59 1.33 -10.08 -6.55
CA PRO A 59 0.28 -10.88 -7.14
C PRO A 59 0.20 -12.22 -6.40
N PRO A 60 -1.00 -12.79 -6.21
CA PRO A 60 -1.12 -14.13 -5.67
C PRO A 60 -0.25 -15.07 -6.51
N ALA A 61 0.51 -15.95 -5.84
CA ALA A 61 1.39 -16.90 -6.50
C ALA A 61 0.60 -17.60 -7.61
N ARG A 62 0.95 -17.31 -8.87
CA ARG A 62 0.44 -18.08 -10.00
C ARG A 62 0.90 -19.49 -9.76
N ASN A 63 -0.04 -20.40 -9.52
CA ASN A 63 0.23 -21.83 -9.57
C ASN A 63 0.78 -22.13 -10.97
N TYR A 64 2.10 -22.26 -11.07
CA TYR A 64 2.73 -22.87 -12.24
C TYR A 64 2.39 -24.36 -12.17
N SER A 65 1.22 -24.73 -12.68
CA SER A 65 0.97 -26.10 -13.09
C SER A 65 1.87 -26.36 -14.29
N ALA A 66 3.06 -26.89 -14.05
CA ALA A 66 3.88 -27.49 -15.11
C ALA A 66 3.12 -28.69 -15.65
N GLY A 67 2.53 -28.52 -16.84
CA GLY A 67 2.01 -29.60 -17.67
C GLY A 67 3.04 -30.01 -18.71
#